data_AF-A0A383CL06-F1
#
_entry.id   AF-A0A383CL06-F1
#
_cell.length_a   1.000
_cell.length_b   1.000
_cell.length_c   1.000
_cell.angle_alpha   90.00
_cell.angle_beta   90.00
_cell.angle_gamma   90.00
#
_symmetry.space_group_name_H-M   'P 1'
#
loop_
_entity.id
_entity.type
_entity.pdbx_description
1 polymer ?
#
loop_
_entity_poly.entity_id
_entity_poly.type
_entity_poly.pdbx_seq_one_letter_code
_entity_poly.pdbx_strand_id
1 'polypeptide(L)'
;MFGGPVISGRAAMFYVDQMLLTSFTMGSFYGGRLLLRAIEAFRPGDTVTFQGGLTSLSEITTTDAGGSQQLVEYRTRSINQREDLVN
;
A
#
# COMPACT_ATOMS: atom_id res chain seq x y z
N MET A 1 -10.28 1.56 -23.58
CA MET A 1 -10.91 0.27 -23.21
C MET A 1 -9.77 -0.75 -23.03
N PHE A 2 -9.75 -1.57 -21.97
CA PHE A 2 -8.56 -2.34 -21.53
C PHE A 2 -8.14 -3.55 -22.38
N GLY A 3 -8.80 -3.79 -23.52
CA GLY A 3 -8.44 -4.86 -24.47
C GLY A 3 -8.64 -6.30 -23.96
N GLY A 4 -9.20 -6.48 -22.76
CA GLY A 4 -9.42 -7.77 -22.12
C GLY A 4 -9.70 -7.63 -20.62
N PRO A 5 -9.89 -8.75 -19.90
CA PRO A 5 -10.11 -8.75 -18.46
C PRO A 5 -8.93 -8.11 -17.71
N VAL A 6 -9.26 -7.32 -16.69
CA VAL A 6 -8.31 -6.71 -15.76
C VAL A 6 -8.82 -6.89 -14.34
N ILE A 7 -7.91 -6.92 -13.38
CA ILE A 7 -8.24 -6.96 -11.96
C ILE A 7 -8.88 -5.63 -11.56
N SER A 8 -9.93 -5.70 -10.74
CA SER A 8 -10.62 -4.49 -10.27
C SER A 8 -9.70 -3.66 -9.37
N GLY A 9 -9.86 -2.33 -9.39
CA GLY A 9 -9.09 -1.44 -8.52
C GLY A 9 -9.26 -1.76 -7.02
N ARG A 10 -10.44 -2.25 -6.60
CA ARG A 10 -10.67 -2.71 -5.21
C ARG A 10 -9.86 -3.96 -4.86
N ALA A 11 -9.74 -4.91 -5.79
CA ALA A 11 -8.89 -6.07 -5.57
C ALA A 11 -7.40 -5.67 -5.54
N ALA A 12 -6.98 -4.73 -6.38
CA ALA A 12 -5.62 -4.17 -6.32
C ALA A 12 -5.33 -3.49 -4.98
N MET A 13 -6.30 -2.75 -4.41
CA MET A 13 -6.19 -2.19 -3.06
C MET A 13 -5.99 -3.25 -1.97
N PHE A 14 -6.66 -4.39 -2.09
CA PHE A 14 -6.52 -5.47 -1.10
C PHE A 14 -5.09 -6.03 -1.06
N TYR A 15 -4.40 -6.10 -2.20
CA TYR A 15 -2.97 -6.50 -2.20
C TYR A 15 -2.07 -5.48 -1.50
N VAL A 16 -2.36 -4.18 -1.65
CA VAL A 16 -1.64 -3.13 -0.91
C VAL A 16 -1.89 -3.24 0.59
N ASP A 17 -3.14 -3.52 1.01
CA ASP A 17 -3.51 -3.74 2.42
C ASP A 17 -2.78 -4.96 3.01
N GLN A 18 -2.75 -6.09 2.29
CA GLN A 18 -1.97 -7.27 2.69
C GLN A 18 -0.49 -6.95 2.89
N MET A 19 0.09 -6.10 2.03
CA MET A 19 1.49 -5.68 2.13
C MET A 19 1.74 -4.69 3.29
N LEU A 20 0.74 -3.90 3.67
CA LEU A 20 0.81 -3.10 4.90
C LEU A 20 0.79 -4.01 6.13
N LEU A 21 -0.06 -5.05 6.13
CA LEU A 21 -0.13 -6.02 7.22
C LEU A 21 1.13 -6.87 7.39
N THR A 22 1.98 -7.02 6.36
CA THR A 22 3.31 -7.64 6.53
C THR A 22 4.31 -6.72 7.23
N SER A 23 4.09 -5.40 7.16
CA SER A 23 5.05 -4.40 7.64
C SER A 23 4.65 -3.80 8.99
N PHE A 24 3.36 -3.90 9.35
CA PHE A 24 2.79 -3.33 10.57
C PHE A 24 1.83 -4.31 11.23
N THR A 25 1.82 -4.35 12.56
CA THR A 25 0.90 -5.20 13.32
C THR A 25 -0.54 -4.73 13.12
N MET A 26 -1.47 -5.67 13.00
CA MET A 26 -2.90 -5.38 12.92
C MET A 26 -3.34 -4.52 14.11
N GLY A 27 -4.10 -3.45 13.85
CA GLY A 27 -4.52 -2.49 14.89
C GLY A 27 -3.52 -1.37 15.19
N SER A 28 -2.34 -1.32 14.54
CA SER A 28 -1.39 -0.22 14.71
C SER A 28 -1.81 1.07 14.00
N PHE A 29 -2.77 0.99 13.07
CA PHE A 29 -3.25 2.13 12.30
C PHE A 29 -4.55 2.69 12.87
N TYR A 30 -4.56 4.00 13.15
CA TYR A 30 -5.73 4.76 13.58
C TYR A 30 -6.26 5.66 12.45
N GLY A 31 -6.48 5.05 11.28
CA GLY A 31 -6.88 5.76 10.06
C GLY A 31 -5.72 6.41 9.31
N GLY A 32 -6.01 7.17 8.26
CA GLY A 32 -5.00 7.84 7.44
C GLY A 32 -5.49 8.19 6.04
N ARG A 33 -4.54 8.53 5.16
CA ARG A 33 -4.78 8.83 3.75
C ARG A 33 -3.95 7.91 2.88
N LEU A 34 -4.62 7.22 1.95
CA LEU A 34 -3.96 6.43 0.91
C LEU A 34 -4.01 7.18 -0.42
N LEU A 35 -2.83 7.38 -1.03
CA LEU A 35 -2.73 7.81 -2.43
C LEU A 35 -2.38 6.60 -3.28
N LEU A 36 -3.39 6.01 -3.91
CA LEU A 36 -3.20 4.91 -4.86
C LEU A 36 -3.17 5.44 -6.29
N ARG A 37 -2.16 5.05 -7.06
CA ARG A 37 -2.11 5.31 -8.50
C ARG A 37 -2.13 3.98 -9.24
N ALA A 38 -3.17 3.73 -10.02
CA ALA A 38 -3.16 2.64 -10.99
C ALA A 38 -2.43 3.14 -12.25
N ILE A 39 -1.21 2.66 -12.48
CA ILE A 39 -0.38 3.09 -13.61
C ILE A 39 -0.65 2.17 -14.79
N GLU A 40 -0.35 0.88 -14.62
CA GLU A 40 -0.65 -0.17 -15.59
C GLU A 40 -1.72 -1.12 -15.04
N ALA A 41 -2.53 -1.69 -15.94
CA ALA A 41 -3.61 -2.58 -15.54
C ALA A 41 -3.08 -3.96 -15.17
N PHE A 42 -3.46 -4.44 -13.98
CA PHE A 42 -3.17 -5.78 -13.51
C PHE A 42 -4.05 -6.77 -14.28
N ARG A 43 -3.45 -7.83 -14.81
CA ARG A 43 -4.15 -8.84 -15.60
C ARG A 43 -4.11 -10.21 -14.93
N PRO A 44 -5.11 -11.07 -15.18
CA PRO A 44 -5.02 -12.47 -14.77
C PRO A 44 -3.74 -13.11 -15.32
N GLY A 45 -2.99 -13.78 -14.45
CA GLY A 45 -1.71 -14.41 -14.80
C GLY A 45 -0.47 -13.52 -14.64
N ASP A 46 -0.64 -12.22 -14.33
CA ASP A 46 0.50 -11.39 -13.97
C ASP A 46 1.10 -11.85 -12.64
N THR A 47 2.43 -11.81 -12.57
CA THR A 47 3.16 -11.93 -11.33
C THR A 47 3.59 -10.54 -10.92
N VAL A 48 3.07 -10.05 -9.81
CA VAL A 48 3.35 -8.70 -9.30
C VAL A 48 4.14 -8.80 -8.01
N THR A 49 5.30 -8.16 -8.00
CA THR A 49 6.14 -8.03 -6.82
C THR A 49 5.82 -6.70 -6.14
N PHE A 50 5.38 -6.79 -4.89
CA PHE A 50 5.09 -5.63 -4.06
C PHE A 50 6.30 -5.36 -3.16
N GLN A 51 6.74 -4.11 -3.16
CA GLN A 51 7.80 -3.62 -2.30
C GLN A 51 7.30 -2.40 -1.56
N GLY A 52 7.64 -2.27 -0.29
CA GLY A 52 7.42 -1.02 0.40
C GLY A 52 8.37 -0.79 1.53
N GLY A 53 8.34 0.45 2.00
CA GLY A 53 9.20 0.90 3.07
C GLY A 53 8.68 2.18 3.69
N LEU A 54 9.05 2.36 4.95
CA LEU A 54 8.89 3.59 5.69
C LEU A 54 9.68 4.70 4.99
N THR A 55 9.01 5.80 4.65
CA THR A 55 9.66 6.98 4.07
C THR A 55 9.84 8.09 5.09
N SER A 56 8.97 8.15 6.11
CA SER A 56 9.07 9.12 7.20
C SER A 56 8.38 8.60 8.45
N LEU A 57 8.88 9.02 9.61
CA LEU A 57 8.29 8.79 10.91
C LEU A 57 8.37 10.08 11.71
N SER A 58 7.24 10.58 12.18
CA SER A 58 7.19 11.76 13.05
C SER A 58 6.22 11.55 14.20
N GLU A 59 6.49 12.18 15.35
CA GLU A 59 5.57 12.15 16.47
C GLU A 59 4.44 13.16 16.28
N ILE A 60 3.20 12.76 16.56
CA ILE A 60 2.03 13.65 16.42
C ILE A 60 1.66 14.25 17.77
N THR A 61 1.54 13.45 18.83
CA THR A 61 1.23 13.94 20.19
C THR A 61 1.49 12.83 21.24
N THR A 62 1.97 13.22 22.41
CA THR A 62 1.89 12.41 23.64
C THR A 62 0.50 12.59 24.23
N THR A 63 -0.34 11.57 24.17
CA THR A 63 -1.68 11.63 24.80
C THR A 63 -1.54 11.75 26.32
N ASP A 64 -2.50 12.42 26.97
CA ASP A 64 -2.54 12.62 28.44
C ASP A 64 -2.51 11.29 29.24
N ALA A 65 -2.81 10.17 28.57
CA ALA A 65 -2.73 8.81 29.11
C ALA A 65 -1.33 8.15 28.97
N GLY A 66 -0.31 8.89 28.53
CA GLY A 66 1.06 8.40 28.38
C GLY A 66 1.33 7.61 27.09
N GLY A 67 0.38 7.55 26.16
CA GLY A 67 0.56 6.91 24.85
C GLY A 67 1.18 7.88 23.83
N SER A 68 2.26 7.48 23.16
CA SER A 68 2.85 8.22 22.03
C SER A 68 2.19 7.80 20.71
N GLN A 69 1.70 8.77 19.93
CA GLN A 69 1.24 8.53 18.56
C GLN A 69 2.26 9.01 17.54
N GLN A 70 2.45 8.22 16.48
CA GLN A 70 3.36 8.53 15.39
C GLN A 70 2.62 8.61 14.05
N LEU A 71 2.98 9.58 13.23
CA LEU A 71 2.65 9.63 11.82
C LEU A 71 3.68 8.80 11.07
N VAL A 72 3.18 7.80 10.37
CA VAL A 72 3.98 6.91 9.53
C VAL A 72 3.67 7.28 8.08
N GLU A 73 4.69 7.73 7.35
CA GLU A 73 4.60 7.78 5.90
C GLU A 73 5.22 6.50 5.34
N TYR A 74 4.42 5.78 4.55
CA TYR A 74 4.83 4.51 3.99
C TYR A 74 4.54 4.51 2.49
N ARG A 75 5.51 4.04 1.71
CA ARG A 75 5.38 3.99 0.25
C ARG A 75 5.47 2.57 -0.23
N THR A 76 4.46 2.17 -0.99
CA THR A 76 4.45 0.94 -1.77
C THR A 76 4.81 1.22 -3.23
N ARG A 77 5.46 0.26 -3.86
CA ARG A 77 5.66 0.18 -5.30
C ARG A 77 5.41 -1.25 -5.74
N SER A 78 4.75 -1.41 -6.88
CA SER A 78 4.45 -2.74 -7.41
C SER A 78 4.96 -2.85 -8.83
N ILE A 79 5.69 -3.93 -9.12
CA ILE A 79 6.34 -4.17 -10.40
C ILE A 79 5.88 -5.53 -10.94
N ASN A 80 5.49 -5.59 -12.22
CA ASN A 80 5.08 -6.85 -12.85
C ASN A 80 6.30 -7.65 -13.38
N GLN A 81 6.05 -8.83 -13.94
CA GLN A 81 7.07 -9.70 -14.52
C GLN A 81 7.81 -9.11 -15.74
N ARG A 82 7.35 -7.98 -16.28
CA ARG A 82 7.96 -7.25 -17.40
C ARG A 82 8.74 -6.03 -16.93
N GLU A 83 8.87 -5.85 -15.62
CA GLU A 83 9.47 -4.69 -14.97
C GLU A 83 8.67 -3.39 -15.10
N ASP A 84 7.40 -3.47 -15.54
CA ASP A 84 6.53 -2.30 -15.58
C ASP A 84 6.06 -1.93 -14.18
N LEU A 85 6.05 -0.62 -13.89
CA LEU A 85 5.45 -0.09 -12.67
C LEU A 85 3.92 -0.11 -12.80
N VAL A 86 3.28 -0.92 -11.96
CA VAL A 86 1.82 -1.08 -11.99
C VAL A 86 1.13 -0.29 -10.86
N ASN A 87 1.85 0.01 -9.77
CA ASN A 87 1.41 0.81 -8.63
C ASN A 87 2.55 1.67 -8.06
#